data_AF-A0A940IP64-F1
#
_entry.id   AF-A0A940IP64-F1
#
_cell.length_a   1.000
_cell.length_b   1.000
_cell.length_c   1.000
_cell.angle_alpha   90.00
_cell.angle_beta   90.00
_cell.angle_gamma   90.00
#
_symmetry.space_group_name_H-M   'P 1'
#
loop_
_entity.id
_entity.type
_entity.pdbx_description
1 polymer ?
#
loop_
_entity_poly.entity_id
_entity_poly.type
_entity_poly.pdbx_seq_one_letter_code
_entity_poly.pdbx_strand_id
1 'polypeptide(L)' 'MIEVGDVVELKSGGAKMTVVSVSDNQVECAWQLGNGTPKKEVYPLEAIRGASVFGGFDYGDDGGAEHE' A
#
# COMPACT_ATOMS: atom_id res chain seq x y z
N MET A 1 1.88 9.19 -5.17
CA MET A 1 2.53 8.96 -3.87
C MET A 1 2.27 7.50 -3.51
N ILE A 2 3.19 6.81 -2.85
CA ILE A 2 2.96 5.44 -2.38
C ILE A 2 2.60 5.54 -0.90
N GLU A 3 1.49 4.95 -0.50
CA GLU A 3 1.00 4.94 0.87
C GLU A 3 0.84 3.51 1.41
N VAL A 4 0.72 3.39 2.74
CA VAL A 4 0.47 2.10 3.38
C VAL A 4 -0.93 1.62 2.98
N GLY A 5 -1.01 0.39 2.47
CA GLY A 5 -2.23 -0.18 1.90
C GLY A 5 -2.26 -0.20 0.37
N ASP A 6 -1.38 0.55 -0.30
CA ASP A 6 -1.29 0.51 -1.76
C ASP A 6 -0.90 -0.88 -2.25
N VAL A 7 -1.47 -1.27 -3.39
CA VAL A 7 -0.99 -2.41 -4.15
C VAL A 7 0.05 -1.93 -5.16
N VAL A 8 1.27 -2.40 -5.03
CA VAL A 8 2.40 -2.00 -5.87
C VAL A 8 3.01 -3.20 -6.60
N GLU A 9 3.85 -2.92 -7.57
CA GLU A 9 4.59 -3.92 -8.35
C GLU A 9 6.03 -3.44 -8.54
N LEU A 10 6.98 -4.35 -8.75
CA LEU A 10 8.34 -3.95 -9.09
C LEU A 10 8.38 -3.38 -10.52
N LYS A 11 9.24 -2.40 -10.78
CA LYS A 11 9.48 -1.88 -12.14
C LYS A 11 10.00 -2.95 -13.10
N SER A 12 10.72 -3.94 -12.56
CA SER A 12 11.16 -5.13 -13.30
C SER A 12 10.02 -6.09 -13.66
N GLY A 13 8.79 -5.81 -13.21
CA GLY A 13 7.65 -6.72 -13.24
C GLY A 13 7.64 -7.70 -12.07
N GLY A 14 6.58 -8.49 -11.93
CA GLY A 14 6.49 -9.55 -10.92
C GLY A 14 5.10 -9.68 -10.30
N ALA A 15 5.06 -10.27 -9.11
CA ALA A 15 3.84 -10.38 -8.32
C ALA A 15 3.44 -9.01 -7.76
N LYS A 16 2.13 -8.80 -7.62
CA LYS A 16 1.58 -7.63 -6.92
C LYS A 16 1.77 -7.79 -5.42
N MET A 17 2.11 -6.70 -4.76
CA MET A 17 2.47 -6.68 -3.35
C MET A 17 1.76 -5.53 -2.65
N THR A 18 1.42 -5.70 -1.39
CA THR A 18 0.75 -4.66 -0.59
C THR A 18 1.78 -3.93 0.26
N VAL A 19 1.77 -2.61 0.24
CA VAL A 19 2.65 -1.77 1.06
C VAL A 19 2.20 -1.84 2.52
N VAL A 20 3.10 -2.24 3.40
CA VAL A 20 2.84 -2.33 4.85
C VAL A 20 3.52 -1.20 5.63
N SER A 21 4.59 -0.62 5.08
CA SER A 21 5.26 0.54 5.67
C SER A 21 6.00 1.33 4.60
N VAL A 22 6.05 2.65 4.75
CA VAL A 22 6.78 3.57 3.86
C VAL A 22 7.73 4.40 4.70
N SER A 23 9.01 4.40 4.31
CA SER A 23 10.08 5.21 4.85
C SER A 23 10.66 6.11 3.76
N ASP A 24 11.51 7.09 4.12
CA ASP A 24 12.02 8.13 3.19
C ASP A 24 12.56 7.61 1.85
N ASN A 25 13.20 6.42 1.81
CA ASN A 25 13.77 5.87 0.57
C ASN A 25 13.46 4.37 0.35
N GLN A 26 12.61 3.79 1.20
CA GLN A 26 12.34 2.36 1.21
C GLN A 26 10.88 2.10 1.53
N VAL A 27 10.37 0.99 1.02
CA VAL A 27 9.00 0.56 1.23
C VAL A 27 9.04 -0.91 1.59
N GLU A 28 8.41 -1.23 2.71
CA GLU A 28 8.18 -2.62 3.11
C GLU A 28 6.88 -3.09 2.46
N CYS A 29 6.97 -4.20 1.75
CA CYS A 29 5.85 -4.82 1.06
C CYS A 29 5.59 -6.23 1.59
N ALA A 30 4.32 -6.62 1.64
CA ALA A 30 3.87 -7.96 1.97
C ALA A 30 3.06 -8.57 0.82
N TRP A 31 3.22 -9.87 0.60
CA TRP A 31 2.41 -10.64 -0.35
C TRP A 31 2.32 -12.10 0.07
N GLN A 32 1.40 -12.86 -0.52
CA GLN A 32 1.36 -14.31 -0.38
C GLN A 32 2.02 -14.99 -1.56
N LEU A 33 2.86 -15.97 -1.25
CA LEU A 33 3.35 -16.95 -2.22
C LEU A 33 2.20 -17.90 -2.61
N GLY A 34 2.31 -18.57 -3.75
CA GLY A 34 1.27 -19.50 -4.24
C GLY A 34 0.95 -20.68 -3.31
N ASN A 35 1.78 -20.92 -2.30
CA ASN A 35 1.56 -21.90 -1.24
C ASN A 35 0.85 -21.31 0.01
N GLY A 36 0.39 -20.06 -0.05
CA GLY A 36 -0.26 -19.35 1.05
C GLY A 36 0.68 -18.76 2.10
N THR A 37 2.00 -18.96 1.97
CA THR A 37 2.97 -18.40 2.91
C THR A 37 3.07 -16.88 2.76
N PRO A 38 2.81 -16.09 3.82
CA PRO A 38 3.02 -14.65 3.78
C PRO A 38 4.52 -14.35 3.74
N LYS A 39 4.92 -13.46 2.83
CA LYS A 39 6.29 -12.96 2.70
C LYS A 39 6.30 -11.45 2.87
N LYS A 40 7.36 -10.94 3.48
CA LYS A 40 7.64 -9.51 3.61
C LYS A 40 9.05 -9.23 3.12
N GLU A 41 9.20 -8.22 2.28
CA GLU A 41 10.51 -7.75 1.83
C GLU A 41 10.50 -6.23 1.67
N VAL A 42 11.68 -5.64 1.83
CA VAL A 42 11.90 -4.20 1.72
C VAL A 42 12.54 -3.90 0.37
N TYR A 43 11.97 -2.95 -0.35
CA TYR A 43 12.47 -2.51 -1.65
C TYR A 43 12.75 -1.01 -1.64
N PRO A 44 13.74 -0.55 -2.44
CA PRO A 44 13.91 0.87 -2.65
C PRO A 44 12.70 1.43 -3.38
N LEU A 45 12.26 2.62 -2.97
CA LEU A 45 11.06 3.27 -3.52
C LEU A 45 11.17 3.50 -5.04
N GLU A 46 12.39 3.69 -5.52
CA GLU A 46 12.73 3.82 -6.94
C GLU A 46 12.52 2.54 -7.74
N ALA A 47 12.58 1.36 -7.12
CA ALA A 47 12.32 0.07 -7.78
C ALA A 47 10.82 -0.25 -7.83
N ILE A 48 9.98 0.51 -7.14
CA ILE A 48 8.54 0.29 -7.10
C ILE A 48 7.85 1.06 -8.22
N ARG A 49 6.93 0.38 -8.89
CA ARG A 49 5.94 0.92 -9.79
C ARG A 49 4.63 0.99 -9.01
N GLY A 50 4.24 2.20 -8.60
CA GLY A 50 2.96 2.41 -7.92
C GLY A 50 1.80 2.00 -8.83
N ALA A 51 0.87 1.19 -8.33
CA ALA A 51 -0.43 1.06 -8.97
C ALA A 51 -1.31 2.13 -8.35
N SER A 52 -1.61 3.16 -9.14
CA SER A 52 -2.59 4.17 -8.76
C SER A 52 -3.91 3.47 -8.48
N VAL A 53 -4.33 3.39 -7.22
CA VAL A 53 -5.70 3.02 -6.89
C VAL A 53 -6.16 3.74 -5.63
N PHE A 54 -6.89 4.84 -5.88
CA PHE A 54 -7.85 5.49 -5.01
C PHE A 54 -7.30 6.40 -3.89
N GLY A 55 -6.73 7.53 -4.31
CA GLY A 55 -6.90 8.75 -3.52
C GLY A 55 -8.39 9.11 -3.48
N GLY A 56 -8.99 9.09 -2.30
CA GLY A 56 -10.35 9.59 -2.07
C GLY A 56 -11.29 8.60 -1.41
N PHE A 57 -10.95 8.09 -0.21
CA PHE A 57 -11.99 7.80 0.77
C PHE A 57 -12.03 8.97 1.74
N ASP A 58 -12.76 10.02 1.37
CA ASP A 58 -13.33 10.99 2.30
C ASP A 58 -14.13 10.18 3.33
N TYR A 59 -13.50 9.83 4.46
CA TYR A 59 -14.25 9.65 5.69
C TYR A 59 -14.80 11.03 6.01
N GLY A 60 -15.98 11.30 5.45
CA GLY A 60 -16.77 12.47 5.77
C GLY A 60 -16.85 12.57 7.27
N ASP A 61 -16.28 13.65 7.77
CA ASP A 61 -16.65 14.37 8.99
C ASP A 61 -18.10 14.05 9.39
N ASP A 62 -18.31 13.02 10.21
CA ASP A 62 -19.57 12.84 10.95
C ASP A 62 -19.50 13.78 12.14
N GLY A 63 -19.60 15.08 11.82
CA GLY A 63 -19.79 16.15 12.77
C GLY A 63 -21.11 15.93 13.49
N GLY A 64 -21.03 15.75 14.81
CA GLY A 64 -22.16 15.45 15.67
C GLY A 64 -23.27 16.51 15.62
N ALA A 65 -24.50 16.03 15.87
CA ALA A 65 -25.55 16.82 16.49
C ALA A 65 -26.48 15.87 17.25
N GLU A 66 -26.18 15.71 18.53
CA GLU A 66 -27.19 15.40 19.55
C GLU A 66 -28.21 16.54 19.60
N HIS A 67 -29.47 16.28 19.24
CA HIS A 67 -30.65 17.02 19.69
C HIS A 67 -31.93 16.47 19.03
N GLU A 68 -32.76 15.78 19.81
CA GLU A 68 -34.08 16.30 20.24
C GLU A 68 -34.63 15.48 21.43
#